data_AF-A0A1J4VME3-F1
#
_entry.id   AF-A0A1J4VME3-F1
#
_cell.length_a   1.000
_cell.length_b   1.000
_cell.length_c   1.000
_cell.angle_alpha   90.00
_cell.angle_beta   90.00
_cell.angle_gamma   90.00
#
_symmetry.space_group_name_H-M   'P 1'
#
loop_
_entity.id
_entity.type
_entity.pdbx_description
1 polymer ?
#
loop_
_entity_poly.entity_id
_entity_poly.type
_entity_poly.pdbx_seq_one_letter_code
_entity_poly.pdbx_strand_id
1 'polypeptide(L)'
;MKRKLRRKILWLILVVLFLLFTRKYLAQPFFVLGKSMEPTLKDRRICLVNKAIYHFKLPERGEVVVFRTNEEPHLYFTKRIVGLPGEIIEIRKGRVFIDGRYYF
;
A
#
# COMPACT_ATOMS: atom_id res chain seq x y z
N MET A 1 -42.94 12.89 15.41
CA MET A 1 -42.24 12.63 14.12
C MET A 1 -40.76 13.08 14.11
N LYS A 2 -40.42 14.32 14.50
CA LYS A 2 -39.06 14.90 14.44
C LYS A 2 -37.95 14.14 15.19
N ARG A 3 -38.24 13.51 16.34
CA ARG A 3 -37.25 12.72 17.13
C ARG A 3 -36.76 11.45 16.41
N LYS A 4 -37.65 10.76 15.69
CA LYS A 4 -37.30 9.57 14.88
C LYS A 4 -36.43 9.97 13.67
N LEU A 5 -36.74 11.11 13.06
CA LEU A 5 -35.98 11.65 11.93
C LEU A 5 -34.55 12.07 12.33
N ARG A 6 -34.40 12.77 13.47
CA ARG A 6 -33.07 13.13 14.01
C ARG A 6 -32.19 11.91 14.28
N ARG A 7 -32.76 10.84 14.85
CA ARG A 7 -32.03 9.58 15.08
C ARG A 7 -31.55 8.96 13.76
N LYS A 8 -32.39 8.93 12.71
CA LYS A 8 -32.00 8.41 11.39
C LYS A 8 -30.88 9.24 10.76
N ILE A 9 -30.93 10.57 10.86
CA ILE A 9 -29.88 11.46 10.36
C ILE A 9 -28.56 11.24 11.12
N LEU A 10 -28.62 11.13 12.45
CA LEU A 10 -27.43 10.87 13.27
C LEU A 10 -26.77 9.53 12.88
N TRP A 11 -27.57 8.49 12.68
CA TRP A 11 -27.09 7.19 12.20
C TRP A 11 -26.45 7.27 10.82
N LEU A 12 -27.07 8.00 9.88
CA LEU A 12 -26.51 8.22 8.55
C LEU A 12 -25.12 8.90 8.64
N ILE A 13 -25.00 9.94 9.46
CA ILE A 13 -23.73 10.65 9.68
C ILE A 13 -22.67 9.72 10.25
N LEU A 14 -23.03 8.90 11.25
CA LEU A 14 -22.13 7.92 11.86
C LEU A 14 -21.63 6.89 10.83
N VAL A 15 -22.52 6.36 9.99
CA VAL A 15 -22.16 5.40 8.94
C VAL A 15 -21.23 6.03 7.91
N VAL A 16 -21.53 7.25 7.46
CA VAL A 16 -20.66 7.97 6.51
C VAL A 16 -19.28 8.24 7.12
N LEU A 17 -19.23 8.70 8.36
CA LEU A 17 -17.98 8.96 9.07
C LEU A 17 -17.17 7.66 9.22
N PHE A 18 -17.83 6.55 9.56
CA PHE A 18 -17.21 5.24 9.66
C PHE A 18 -16.64 4.78 8.31
N LEU A 19 -17.37 4.94 7.20
CA LEU A 19 -16.88 4.62 5.85
C LEU A 19 -15.67 5.49 5.43
N LEU A 20 -15.67 6.76 5.80
CA LEU A 20 -14.53 7.65 5.55
C LEU A 20 -13.31 7.26 6.39
N PHE A 21 -13.53 6.87 7.65
CA PHE A 21 -12.49 6.40 8.55
C PHE A 21 -11.85 5.11 8.02
N THR A 22 -12.66 4.12 7.65
CA THR A 22 -12.16 2.84 7.15
C THR A 22 -11.37 3.02 5.86
N ARG A 23 -11.84 3.86 4.93
CA ARG A 23 -11.12 4.19 3.69
C ARG A 23 -9.78 4.89 3.94
N LYS A 24 -9.70 5.74 4.96
CA LYS A 24 -8.48 6.48 5.28
C LYS A 24 -7.42 5.57 5.91
N TYR A 25 -7.82 4.69 6.83
CA TYR A 25 -6.88 3.99 7.72
C TYR A 25 -6.73 2.49 7.48
N LEU A 26 -7.75 1.78 7.01
CA LEU A 26 -7.73 0.31 6.96
C LEU A 26 -7.27 -0.20 5.60
N ALA A 27 -8.10 -0.04 4.58
CA ALA A 27 -7.86 -0.63 3.28
C ALA A 27 -8.38 0.25 2.15
N GLN A 28 -7.64 0.28 1.05
CA GLN A 28 -8.05 1.02 -0.15
C GLN A 28 -7.83 0.14 -1.39
N PRO A 29 -8.84 0.01 -2.27
CA PRO A 29 -8.63 -0.57 -3.59
C PRO A 29 -7.73 0.36 -4.41
N PHE A 30 -6.69 -0.19 -5.00
CA PHE A 30 -5.73 0.53 -5.83
C PHE A 30 -5.70 -0.08 -7.22
N PHE A 31 -5.68 0.76 -8.25
CA PHE A 31 -5.64 0.32 -9.64
C PHE A 31 -4.19 0.27 -10.11
N VAL A 32 -3.72 -0.92 -10.49
CA VAL A 32 -2.35 -1.12 -10.95
C VAL A 32 -2.21 -0.58 -12.36
N LEU A 33 -1.26 0.34 -12.54
CA LEU A 33 -0.91 0.93 -13.83
C LEU A 33 0.51 0.52 -14.21
N GLY A 34 0.65 -0.02 -15.41
CA GLY A 34 1.93 -0.42 -16.00
C GLY A 34 2.34 -1.85 -15.66
N LYS A 35 3.42 -2.29 -16.31
CA LYS A 35 3.86 -3.70 -16.31
C LYS A 35 5.04 -4.01 -15.39
N SER A 36 5.51 -3.03 -14.61
CA SER A 36 6.75 -3.15 -13.84
C SER A 36 6.73 -4.21 -12.73
N MET A 37 5.53 -4.65 -12.33
CA MET A 37 5.32 -5.66 -11.30
C MET A 37 4.82 -6.99 -11.89
N GLU A 38 4.80 -7.15 -13.21
CA GLU A 38 4.48 -8.45 -13.82
C GLU A 38 5.59 -9.48 -13.54
N PRO A 39 5.23 -10.76 -13.31
CA PRO A 39 3.87 -11.33 -13.35
C PRO A 39 3.08 -11.20 -12.03
N THR A 40 3.68 -10.63 -10.97
CA THR A 40 3.08 -10.58 -9.62
C THR A 40 1.78 -9.77 -9.61
N LEU A 41 1.79 -8.57 -10.20
CA LEU A 41 0.62 -7.72 -10.35
C LEU A 41 0.44 -7.40 -11.83
N LYS A 42 -0.70 -7.84 -12.37
CA LYS A 42 -1.06 -7.62 -13.78
C LYS A 42 -1.57 -6.20 -13.97
N ASP A 43 -1.20 -5.61 -15.11
CA ASP A 43 -1.70 -4.30 -15.51
C ASP A 43 -3.24 -4.27 -15.56
N ARG A 44 -3.82 -3.10 -15.23
CA ARG A 44 -5.26 -2.84 -15.21
C ARG A 44 -6.07 -3.74 -14.27
N ARG A 45 -5.46 -4.23 -13.19
CA ARG A 45 -6.16 -4.94 -12.12
C ARG A 45 -6.26 -4.11 -10.85
N ILE A 46 -7.27 -4.42 -10.05
CA ILE A 46 -7.45 -3.86 -8.72
C ILE A 46 -6.72 -4.74 -7.73
N CYS A 47 -5.89 -4.14 -6.88
CA CYS A 47 -5.34 -4.76 -5.68
C CYS A 47 -5.88 -4.07 -4.42
N LEU A 48 -6.00 -4.80 -3.32
CA LEU A 48 -6.39 -4.22 -2.04
C LEU A 48 -5.13 -3.92 -1.23
N VAL A 49 -4.94 -2.65 -0.89
CA VAL A 49 -3.77 -2.21 -0.10
C VAL A 49 -4.16 -2.13 1.37
N ASN A 50 -3.41 -2.81 2.23
CA ASN A 50 -3.51 -2.68 3.68
C ASN A 50 -2.70 -1.45 4.14
N LYS A 51 -3.38 -0.41 4.61
CA LYS A 51 -2.74 0.82 5.11
C LYS A 51 -2.40 0.74 6.60
N ALA A 52 -3.06 -0.15 7.33
CA ALA A 52 -2.93 -0.25 8.78
C ALA A 52 -1.66 -1.04 9.20
N ILE A 53 -1.18 -1.96 8.36
CA ILE A 53 -0.18 -2.95 8.75
C ILE A 53 1.10 -2.34 9.31
N TYR A 54 1.60 -1.25 8.72
CA TYR A 54 2.86 -0.63 9.14
C TYR A 54 2.74 0.31 10.35
N HIS A 55 1.55 0.42 10.94
CA HIS A 55 1.40 0.96 12.29
C HIS A 55 1.70 -0.06 13.38
N PHE A 56 1.71 -1.36 13.05
CA PHE A 56 1.87 -2.46 14.01
C PHE A 56 3.13 -3.28 13.78
N LYS A 57 3.68 -3.28 12.57
CA LYS A 57 4.94 -3.96 12.24
C LYS A 57 5.83 -3.12 11.34
N LEU A 58 7.12 -3.45 11.32
CA LEU A 58 8.06 -2.88 10.35
C LEU A 58 7.91 -3.56 8.97
N PRO A 59 8.25 -2.86 7.88
CA PRO A 59 8.32 -3.47 6.56
C PRO A 59 9.33 -4.60 6.49
N GLU A 60 8.96 -5.67 5.80
CA GLU A 60 9.78 -6.86 5.65
C GLU A 60 10.26 -7.04 4.21
N ARG A 61 11.42 -7.67 4.04
CA ARG A 61 11.94 -7.97 2.70
C ARG A 61 10.97 -8.88 1.95
N GLY A 62 10.80 -8.61 0.66
CA GLY A 62 9.93 -9.38 -0.22
C GLY A 62 8.49 -8.87 -0.25
N GLU A 63 8.09 -8.00 0.69
CA GLU A 63 6.76 -7.39 0.65
C GLU A 63 6.59 -6.46 -0.55
N VAL A 64 5.38 -6.43 -1.12
CA VAL A 64 5.00 -5.47 -2.15
C VAL A 64 4.31 -4.30 -1.48
N VAL A 65 4.86 -3.11 -1.68
CA VAL A 65 4.43 -1.89 -1.02
C VAL A 65 3.99 -0.83 -2.01
N VAL A 66 3.05 0.00 -1.56
CA VAL A 66 2.61 1.19 -2.26
C VAL A 66 3.13 2.40 -1.50
N PHE A 67 3.89 3.26 -2.17
CA PHE A 67 4.48 4.45 -1.56
C PHE A 67 4.42 5.65 -2.49
N ARG A 68 4.67 6.83 -1.94
CA ARG A 68 4.81 8.08 -2.68
C ARG A 68 6.25 8.56 -2.55
N THR A 69 6.75 9.24 -3.57
CA THR A 69 8.05 9.91 -3.50
C THR A 69 7.84 11.41 -3.27
N ASN A 70 8.92 12.10 -2.92
CA ASN A 70 8.89 13.54 -2.71
C ASN A 70 8.88 14.30 -4.04
N GLU A 71 9.45 13.72 -5.11
CA GLU A 71 9.48 14.32 -6.44
C GLU A 71 8.10 14.30 -7.12
N GLU A 72 7.34 13.21 -6.91
CA GLU A 72 6.04 13.01 -7.54
C GLU A 72 4.96 12.66 -6.48
N PRO A 73 4.59 13.61 -5.60
CA PRO A 73 3.71 13.33 -4.45
C PRO A 73 2.27 12.97 -4.84
N HIS A 74 1.88 13.25 -6.09
CA HIS A 74 0.59 12.91 -6.65
C HIS A 74 0.54 11.48 -7.21
N LEU A 75 1.69 10.86 -7.42
CA LEU A 75 1.79 9.49 -7.92
C LEU A 75 2.05 8.49 -6.80
N TYR A 76 1.49 7.30 -6.99
CA TYR A 76 1.72 6.16 -6.13
C TYR A 76 2.49 5.11 -6.92
N PHE A 77 3.58 4.64 -6.34
CA PHE A 77 4.43 3.62 -6.91
C PHE A 77 4.19 2.30 -6.20
N THR A 78 4.16 1.21 -6.97
CA THR A 78 4.09 -0.15 -6.43
C THR A 78 5.39 -0.87 -6.74
N LYS A 79 6.14 -1.27 -5.70
CA LYS A 79 7.42 -1.98 -5.83
C LYS A 79 7.57 -3.05 -4.74
N ARG A 80 8.55 -3.93 -4.90
CA ARG A 80 8.93 -4.95 -3.90
C ARG A 80 10.09 -4.44 -3.06
N ILE A 81 10.04 -4.65 -1.75
CA ILE A 81 11.15 -4.37 -0.83
C ILE A 81 12.25 -5.41 -1.09
N VAL A 82 13.40 -4.94 -1.55
CA VAL A 82 14.57 -5.79 -1.84
C VAL A 82 15.68 -5.60 -0.81
N GLY A 83 15.90 -4.37 -0.32
CA GLY A 83 16.88 -4.05 0.72
C GLY A 83 16.22 -3.49 1.97
N LEU A 84 16.80 -3.77 3.14
CA LEU A 84 16.40 -3.25 4.44
C LEU A 84 17.49 -2.29 4.99
N PRO A 85 17.15 -1.46 6.00
CA PRO A 85 18.13 -0.57 6.60
C PRO A 85 19.36 -1.33 7.13
N GLY A 86 20.55 -0.80 6.84
CA GLY A 86 21.83 -1.39 7.26
C GLY A 86 22.48 -2.35 6.27
N GLU A 87 21.82 -2.65 5.14
CA GLU A 87 22.32 -3.62 4.16
C GLU A 87 22.97 -2.97 2.95
N ILE A 88 23.95 -3.67 2.38
CA ILE A 88 24.60 -3.28 1.14
C ILE A 88 23.94 -4.04 -0.02
N ILE A 89 23.32 -3.29 -0.93
CA ILE A 89 22.68 -3.82 -2.13
C ILE A 89 23.61 -3.62 -3.33
N GLU A 90 23.90 -4.70 -4.03
CA GLU A 90 24.70 -4.67 -5.25
C GLU A 90 23.97 -5.35 -6.40
N ILE A 91 24.10 -4.78 -7.60
CA ILE A 91 23.59 -5.39 -8.83
C ILE A 91 24.80 -5.75 -9.70
N ARG A 92 25.07 -7.05 -9.83
CA ARG A 92 26.21 -7.57 -10.60
C ARG A 92 25.70 -8.42 -11.76
N LYS A 93 25.91 -7.96 -13.00
CA LYS A 93 25.46 -8.66 -14.23
C LYS A 93 23.97 -9.05 -14.16
N GLY A 94 23.11 -8.12 -13.76
CA GLY A 94 21.65 -8.32 -13.65
C GLY A 94 21.18 -9.16 -12.46
N ARG A 95 22.07 -9.55 -11.55
CA ARG A 95 21.73 -10.29 -10.33
C ARG A 95 21.87 -9.40 -9.10
N VAL A 96 20.93 -9.54 -8.17
CA VAL A 96 20.93 -8.78 -6.90
C VAL A 96 21.76 -9.55 -5.87
N PHE A 97 22.56 -8.83 -5.11
CA PHE A 97 23.30 -9.32 -3.96
C PHE A 97 23.01 -8.44 -2.75
N ILE A 98 22.91 -9.05 -1.58
CA ILE A 98 22.69 -8.39 -0.29
C ILE A 98 23.84 -8.83 0.62
N ASP A 99 24.63 -7.87 1.10
CA ASP A 99 25.83 -8.13 1.92
C ASP A 99 26.75 -9.19 1.30
N GLY A 100 26.96 -9.07 -0.01
CA GLY A 100 27.79 -9.98 -0.81
C GLY A 100 27.17 -11.35 -1.13
N ARG A 101 25.99 -11.67 -0.59
CA ARG A 101 25.27 -12.94 -0.85
C ARG A 101 24.25 -12.78 -1.97
N TYR A 102 24.18 -13.76 -2.86
CA TYR A 102 23.21 -13.74 -3.96
C TYR A 102 21.77 -13.78 -3.42
N TYR A 103 20.93 -12.86 -3.89
CA TYR A 103 19.51 -12.76 -3.55
C TYR A 103 18.66 -13.33 -4.68
N PHE A 104 17.92 -14.39 -4.37
CA PHE A 104 16.95 -15.07 -5.24
C PHE A 104 15.64 -15.27 -4.50
#